data_AF-A0A6A6JT11-F1
#
_entry.id   AF-A0A6A6JT11-F1
#
_cell.length_a   1.000
_cell.length_b   1.000
_cell.length_c   1.000
_cell.angle_alpha   90.00
_cell.angle_beta   90.00
_cell.angle_gamma   90.00
#
_symmetry.space_group_name_H-M   'P 1'
#
loop_
_entity.id
_entity.type
_entity.pdbx_description
1 polymer ?
#
loop_
_entity_poly.entity_id
_entity_poly.type
_entity_poly.pdbx_seq_one_letter_code
_entity_poly.pdbx_strand_id
1 'polypeptide(L)'
;MFPKPSPDGIALSIQDITAQWPEDWKGTFDYVHQRLGLAGIGQHPLKDIVHRQCELLKPGGWIEFVELDIAPNSNPAVEKLFSLVRELIDMIGNGWNYVSTLKGALEQAGLESVEDKSIDVFLGASASSPELREKSIISMQFTTSAFVDVVDSK
;
A
#
# COMPACT_ATOMS: atom_id res chain seq x y z
N MET A 1 -15.84 -0.48 12.99
CA MET A 1 -16.94 -1.47 12.98
C MET A 1 -17.48 -1.55 11.55
N PHE A 2 -17.86 -2.72 11.05
CA PHE A 2 -18.38 -2.86 9.68
C PHE A 2 -19.79 -2.26 9.52
N PRO A 3 -20.17 -1.83 8.29
CA PRO A 3 -21.51 -1.32 8.01
C PRO A 3 -22.59 -2.35 8.35
N LYS A 4 -23.74 -1.84 8.80
CA LYS A 4 -24.95 -2.64 9.04
C LYS A 4 -26.12 -2.00 8.26
N PRO A 5 -26.81 -2.74 7.38
CA PRO A 5 -26.57 -4.14 7.02
C PRO A 5 -25.28 -4.33 6.21
N SER A 6 -24.82 -5.58 6.12
CA SER A 6 -23.71 -5.93 5.22
C SER A 6 -24.12 -5.69 3.77
N PRO A 7 -23.23 -5.16 2.91
CA PRO A 7 -23.51 -5.02 1.48
C PRO A 7 -23.68 -6.38 0.81
N ASP A 8 -24.61 -6.47 -0.14
CA ASP A 8 -24.84 -7.70 -0.91
C ASP A 8 -23.59 -8.09 -1.71
N GLY A 9 -23.23 -9.37 -1.65
CA GLY A 9 -22.05 -9.91 -2.35
C GLY A 9 -20.70 -9.54 -1.73
N ILE A 10 -20.66 -8.86 -0.58
CA ILE A 10 -19.42 -8.46 0.10
C ILE A 10 -19.32 -9.11 1.48
N ALA A 11 -18.32 -9.96 1.67
CA ALA A 11 -17.93 -10.44 2.99
C ALA A 11 -16.84 -9.53 3.58
N LEU A 12 -17.07 -9.04 4.81
CA LEU A 12 -16.12 -8.17 5.52
C LEU A 12 -15.52 -8.92 6.70
N SER A 13 -14.20 -8.85 6.84
CA SER A 13 -13.44 -9.56 7.86
C SER A 13 -12.30 -8.69 8.38
N ILE A 14 -11.95 -8.88 9.65
CA ILE A 14 -10.77 -8.25 10.25
C ILE A 14 -9.62 -9.24 10.08
N GLN A 15 -8.54 -8.80 9.47
CA GLN A 15 -7.37 -9.62 9.25
C GLN A 15 -6.10 -8.78 9.35
N ASP A 16 -5.07 -9.36 9.95
CA ASP A 16 -3.71 -8.83 9.97
C ASP A 16 -2.93 -9.44 8.80
N ILE A 17 -2.41 -8.58 7.91
CA ILE A 17 -1.64 -9.01 6.74
C ILE A 17 -0.29 -9.63 7.11
N THR A 18 0.19 -9.41 8.33
CA THR A 18 1.44 -9.97 8.87
C THR A 18 1.26 -11.34 9.49
N ALA A 19 0.01 -11.76 9.71
CA ALA A 19 -0.35 -13.09 10.22
C ALA A 19 -0.50 -14.12 9.08
N GLN A 20 -0.81 -15.36 9.43
CA GLN A 20 -1.24 -16.36 8.45
C GLN A 20 -2.70 -16.07 8.03
N TRP A 21 -3.00 -16.29 6.75
CA TRP A 21 -4.38 -16.25 6.26
C TRP A 21 -5.15 -17.49 6.71
N PRO A 22 -6.49 -17.41 6.83
CA PRO A 22 -7.33 -18.57 7.10
C PRO A 22 -7.07 -19.70 6.11
N GLU A 23 -7.04 -20.95 6.57
CA GLU A 23 -6.72 -22.10 5.69
C GLU A 23 -7.75 -22.26 4.57
N ASP A 24 -9.04 -22.07 4.88
CA ASP A 24 -10.14 -22.15 3.92
C ASP A 24 -10.14 -21.04 2.85
N TRP A 25 -9.20 -20.10 2.93
CA TRP A 25 -9.03 -19.01 1.96
C TRP A 25 -7.89 -19.27 0.96
N LYS A 26 -7.03 -20.24 1.26
CA LYS A 26 -5.92 -20.58 0.38
C LYS A 26 -6.45 -21.20 -0.91
N GLY A 27 -5.97 -20.72 -2.04
CA GLY A 27 -6.40 -21.22 -3.34
C GLY A 27 -7.86 -20.95 -3.67
N THR A 28 -8.51 -19.95 -3.06
CA THR A 28 -9.95 -19.69 -3.30
C THR A 28 -10.23 -18.44 -4.12
N PHE A 29 -9.28 -17.52 -4.25
CA PHE A 29 -9.49 -16.25 -4.92
C PHE A 29 -8.97 -16.28 -6.36
N ASP A 30 -9.80 -15.84 -7.30
CA ASP A 30 -9.38 -15.63 -8.69
C ASP A 30 -8.56 -14.33 -8.83
N TYR A 31 -8.76 -13.39 -7.91
CA TYR A 31 -8.08 -12.10 -7.87
C TYR A 31 -7.91 -11.60 -6.43
N VAL A 32 -6.70 -11.11 -6.12
CA VAL A 32 -6.37 -10.47 -4.84
C VAL A 32 -5.91 -9.05 -5.12
N HIS A 33 -6.55 -8.06 -4.50
CA HIS A 33 -6.15 -6.67 -4.59
C HIS A 33 -5.72 -6.17 -3.21
N GLN A 34 -4.53 -5.58 -3.13
CA GLN A 34 -4.05 -4.92 -1.93
C GLN A 34 -3.62 -3.50 -2.25
N ARG A 35 -4.06 -2.54 -1.43
CA ARG A 35 -3.76 -1.12 -1.62
C ARG A 35 -3.21 -0.48 -0.35
N LEU A 36 -2.02 0.12 -0.46
CA LEU A 36 -1.32 0.89 0.58
C LEU A 36 -1.18 0.14 1.91
N GLY A 37 -0.83 -1.14 1.85
CA GLY A 37 -0.72 -2.02 3.02
C GLY A 37 0.72 -2.32 3.41
N LEU A 38 1.64 -2.43 2.44
CA LEU A 38 2.99 -2.96 2.69
C LEU A 38 3.87 -2.02 3.51
N ALA A 39 3.64 -0.70 3.45
CA ALA A 39 4.35 0.26 4.31
C ALA A 39 4.13 0.00 5.82
N GLY A 40 3.04 -0.68 6.19
CA GLY A 40 2.64 -0.95 7.58
C GLY A 40 3.08 -2.30 8.14
N ILE A 41 3.85 -3.11 7.41
CA ILE A 41 4.16 -4.50 7.81
C ILE A 41 5.30 -4.58 8.85
N GLY A 42 5.72 -3.47 9.45
CA GLY A 42 6.72 -3.48 10.52
C GLY A 42 8.08 -4.01 10.05
N GLN A 43 8.67 -4.90 10.85
CA GLN A 43 9.92 -5.61 10.55
C GLN A 43 9.69 -6.96 9.86
N HIS A 44 8.45 -7.28 9.46
CA HIS A 44 8.17 -8.53 8.77
C HIS A 44 8.80 -8.51 7.37
N PRO A 45 9.47 -9.59 6.93
CA PRO A 45 10.09 -9.63 5.61
C PRO A 45 9.04 -9.50 4.50
N LEU A 46 9.17 -8.49 3.64
CA LEU A 46 8.26 -8.23 2.52
C LEU A 46 7.94 -9.51 1.71
N LYS A 47 8.98 -10.28 1.36
CA LYS A 47 8.83 -11.52 0.58
C LYS A 47 7.91 -12.55 1.23
N ASP A 48 7.90 -12.64 2.56
CA ASP A 48 7.09 -13.61 3.30
C ASP A 48 5.62 -13.16 3.29
N ILE A 49 5.39 -11.85 3.40
CA ILE A 49 4.08 -11.24 3.31
C ILE A 49 3.51 -11.45 1.90
N VAL A 50 4.27 -11.10 0.87
CA VAL A 50 3.90 -11.30 -0.54
C VAL A 50 3.58 -12.76 -0.82
N HIS A 51 4.44 -13.69 -0.43
CA HIS A 51 4.21 -15.13 -0.60
C HIS A 51 2.87 -15.57 0.00
N ARG A 52 2.56 -15.16 1.24
CA ARG A 52 1.28 -15.50 1.89
C ARG A 52 0.08 -14.89 1.19
N GLN A 53 0.18 -13.68 0.64
CA GLN A 53 -0.91 -13.15 -0.20
C GLN A 53 -1.10 -13.98 -1.48
N CYS A 54 -0.01 -14.47 -2.08
CA CYS A 54 -0.09 -15.32 -3.27
C CYS A 54 -0.74 -16.69 -2.97
N GLU A 55 -0.61 -17.23 -1.75
CA GLU A 55 -1.29 -18.48 -1.34
C GLU A 55 -2.83 -18.39 -1.41
N LEU A 56 -3.40 -17.18 -1.37
CA LEU A 56 -4.84 -16.98 -1.53
C LEU A 56 -5.32 -17.28 -2.96
N LEU A 57 -4.42 -17.22 -3.94
CA LEU A 57 -4.75 -17.35 -5.35
C LEU A 57 -5.02 -18.81 -5.73
N LYS A 58 -6.11 -19.02 -6.48
CA LYS A 58 -6.27 -20.21 -7.31
C LYS A 58 -5.12 -20.33 -8.32
N PRO A 59 -4.81 -21.54 -8.82
CA PRO A 59 -3.96 -21.69 -9.99
C PRO A 59 -4.48 -20.84 -11.17
N GLY A 60 -3.65 -19.94 -11.69
CA GLY A 60 -4.01 -18.99 -12.75
C GLY A 60 -4.70 -17.70 -12.29
N GLY A 61 -4.84 -17.48 -10.98
CA GLY A 61 -5.34 -16.23 -10.41
C GLY A 61 -4.35 -15.07 -10.52
N TRP A 62 -4.83 -13.85 -10.26
CA TRP A 62 -4.06 -12.61 -10.36
C TRP A 62 -3.95 -11.90 -9.02
N ILE A 63 -2.81 -11.25 -8.76
CA ILE A 63 -2.65 -10.34 -7.63
C ILE A 63 -2.20 -8.97 -8.10
N GLU A 64 -2.81 -7.92 -7.56
CA GLU A 64 -2.44 -6.54 -7.81
C GLU A 64 -2.09 -5.84 -6.50
N PHE A 65 -0.93 -5.18 -6.51
CA PHE A 65 -0.49 -4.30 -5.43
C PHE A 65 -0.51 -2.84 -5.92
N VAL A 66 -1.17 -1.98 -5.16
CA VAL A 66 -1.12 -0.52 -5.35
C VAL A 66 -0.41 0.09 -4.16
N GLU A 67 0.86 0.41 -4.33
CA GLU A 67 1.75 0.91 -3.27
C GLU A 67 2.21 2.34 -3.52
N LEU A 68 2.62 3.01 -2.43
CA LEU A 68 3.16 4.36 -2.51
C LEU A 68 4.65 4.31 -2.83
N ASP A 69 5.03 4.78 -4.01
CA ASP A 69 6.43 5.07 -4.32
C ASP A 69 6.75 6.51 -3.92
N ILE A 70 7.58 6.67 -2.88
CA ILE A 70 7.97 7.97 -2.33
C ILE A 70 9.26 8.45 -3.00
N ALA A 71 9.26 8.57 -4.33
CA ALA A 71 10.40 9.10 -5.06
C ALA A 71 10.69 10.58 -4.67
N PRO A 72 11.95 11.05 -4.77
CA PRO A 72 12.30 12.45 -4.53
C PRO A 72 11.47 13.42 -5.38
N ASN A 73 11.00 14.50 -4.76
CA ASN A 73 10.19 15.53 -5.39
C ASN A 73 10.98 16.82 -5.60
N SER A 74 10.75 17.52 -6.72
CA SER A 74 11.42 18.80 -7.00
C SER A 74 10.83 19.98 -6.22
N ASN A 75 9.62 19.87 -5.68
CA ASN A 75 9.02 20.88 -4.84
C ASN A 75 9.55 20.76 -3.39
N PRO A 76 10.25 21.76 -2.85
CA PRO A 76 10.90 21.65 -1.53
C PRO A 76 9.94 21.39 -0.36
N ALA A 77 8.71 21.92 -0.41
CA ALA A 77 7.73 21.72 0.65
C ALA A 77 7.19 20.29 0.65
N VAL A 78 6.93 19.76 -0.55
CA VAL A 78 6.49 18.39 -0.76
C VAL A 78 7.60 17.40 -0.40
N GLU A 79 8.83 17.70 -0.80
CA GLU A 79 9.99 16.89 -0.48
C GLU A 79 10.25 16.83 1.02
N LYS A 80 10.11 17.96 1.74
CA LYS A 80 10.23 17.97 3.20
C LYS A 80 9.16 17.09 3.87
N LEU A 81 7.93 17.10 3.38
CA LEU A 81 6.90 16.20 3.89
C LEU A 81 7.27 14.74 3.63
N PHE A 82 7.64 14.41 2.39
CA PHE A 82 7.97 13.04 2.02
C PHE A 82 9.26 12.51 2.64
N SER A 83 10.23 13.36 2.94
CA SER A 83 11.41 12.94 3.71
C SER A 83 11.02 12.45 5.11
N LEU A 84 10.08 13.14 5.78
CA LEU A 84 9.54 12.70 7.08
C LEU A 84 8.75 11.41 6.96
N VAL A 85 8.00 11.22 5.86
CA VAL A 85 7.30 9.95 5.60
C VAL A 85 8.29 8.80 5.42
N ARG A 86 9.38 9.00 4.66
CA ARG A 86 10.43 8.00 4.47
C ARG A 86 11.08 7.63 5.81
N GLU A 87 11.44 8.63 6.62
CA GLU A 87 11.99 8.41 7.97
C GLU A 87 11.05 7.60 8.87
N LEU A 88 9.74 7.87 8.82
CA LEU A 88 8.76 7.08 9.57
C LEU A 88 8.71 5.63 9.08
N ILE A 89 8.66 5.39 7.77
CA ILE A 89 8.63 4.03 7.20
C ILE A 89 9.91 3.27 7.52
N ASP A 90 11.07 3.94 7.43
CA ASP A 90 12.37 3.37 7.81
C ASP A 90 12.40 2.98 9.28
N MET A 91 11.85 3.82 10.18
CA MET A 91 11.72 3.51 11.60
C MET A 91 10.85 2.27 11.86
N ILE A 92 9.83 2.07 11.03
CA ILE A 92 8.90 0.93 11.12
C ILE A 92 9.56 -0.37 10.61
N GLY A 93 10.44 -0.30 9.59
CA GLY A 93 11.52 -1.29 9.43
C GLY A 93 11.79 -1.88 8.04
N ASN A 94 10.93 -1.71 7.03
CA ASN A 94 11.13 -2.37 5.72
C ASN A 94 11.96 -1.56 4.71
N GLY A 95 12.41 -0.36 5.08
CA GLY A 95 13.03 0.57 4.15
C GLY A 95 11.99 1.26 3.28
N TRP A 96 12.11 2.57 3.10
CA TRP A 96 11.17 3.38 2.32
C TRP A 96 11.10 2.98 0.83
N ASN A 97 12.08 2.23 0.32
CA ASN A 97 12.20 1.80 -1.07
C ASN A 97 11.69 0.37 -1.34
N TYR A 98 10.90 -0.21 -0.43
CA TYR A 98 10.40 -1.60 -0.52
C TYR A 98 9.72 -1.92 -1.87
N VAL A 99 9.04 -0.94 -2.48
CA VAL A 99 8.33 -1.10 -3.77
C VAL A 99 9.26 -1.60 -4.88
N SER A 100 10.52 -1.16 -4.89
CA SER A 100 11.52 -1.58 -5.88
C SER A 100 11.84 -3.08 -5.83
N THR A 101 11.55 -3.74 -4.70
CA THR A 101 11.82 -5.17 -4.49
C THR A 101 10.58 -6.06 -4.69
N LEU A 102 9.40 -5.45 -4.83
CA LEU A 102 8.12 -6.16 -4.86
C LEU A 102 7.99 -7.08 -6.08
N LYS A 103 8.46 -6.63 -7.24
CA LYS A 103 8.50 -7.45 -8.46
C LYS A 103 9.27 -8.75 -8.26
N GLY A 104 10.48 -8.65 -7.73
CA GLY A 104 11.30 -9.84 -7.46
C GLY A 104 10.69 -10.74 -6.39
N ALA A 105 9.97 -10.19 -5.41
CA ALA A 105 9.24 -10.98 -4.41
C ALA A 105 8.07 -11.75 -5.03
N LEU A 106 7.33 -11.15 -5.95
CA LEU A 106 6.25 -11.79 -6.70
C LEU A 106 6.76 -12.94 -7.59
N GLU A 107 7.85 -12.71 -8.32
CA GLU A 107 8.49 -13.74 -9.15
C GLU A 107 8.98 -14.93 -8.29
N GLN A 108 9.59 -14.64 -7.13
CA GLN A 108 10.01 -15.68 -6.17
C GLN A 108 8.84 -16.45 -5.56
N ALA A 109 7.66 -15.83 -5.48
CA ALA A 109 6.42 -16.48 -5.03
C ALA A 109 5.77 -17.35 -6.13
N GLY A 110 6.36 -17.42 -7.33
CA GLY A 110 5.90 -18.26 -8.43
C GLY A 110 4.96 -17.58 -9.42
N LEU A 111 4.84 -16.24 -9.39
CA LEU A 111 4.09 -15.52 -10.41
C LEU A 111 4.94 -15.37 -11.68
N GLU A 112 4.35 -15.74 -12.82
CA GLU A 112 5.06 -15.80 -14.10
C GLU A 112 4.97 -14.50 -14.91
N SER A 113 3.85 -13.77 -14.80
CA SER A 113 3.54 -12.56 -15.58
C SER A 113 3.53 -11.31 -14.69
N VAL A 114 4.72 -10.89 -14.24
CA VAL A 114 4.85 -9.75 -13.32
C VAL A 114 5.19 -8.46 -14.06
N GLU A 115 4.26 -7.51 -14.03
CA GLU A 115 4.40 -6.17 -14.59
C GLU A 115 4.33 -5.12 -13.48
N ASP A 116 5.03 -4.00 -13.69
CA ASP A 116 5.02 -2.84 -12.81
C ASP A 116 4.74 -1.57 -13.62
N LYS A 117 3.95 -0.66 -13.03
CA LYS A 117 3.64 0.65 -13.63
C LYS A 117 3.66 1.71 -12.56
N SER A 118 4.51 2.71 -12.76
CA SER A 118 4.51 3.93 -11.95
C SER A 118 3.51 4.93 -12.51
N ILE A 119 2.75 5.57 -11.63
CA ILE A 119 1.79 6.62 -11.98
C ILE A 119 2.13 7.86 -11.16
N ASP A 120 2.52 8.93 -11.85
CA ASP A 120 2.81 10.20 -11.20
C ASP A 120 1.55 10.80 -10.57
N VAL A 121 1.62 11.06 -9.27
CA VAL A 121 0.56 11.76 -8.53
C VAL A 121 0.93 13.23 -8.43
N PHE A 122 0.24 14.05 -9.22
CA PHE A 122 0.44 15.50 -9.20
C PHE A 122 -0.32 16.16 -8.05
N LEU A 123 0.36 17.09 -7.36
CA LEU A 123 -0.16 17.74 -6.16
C LEU A 123 -0.46 19.22 -6.40
N GLY A 124 -1.64 19.67 -5.97
CA GLY A 124 -2.00 21.07 -5.96
C GLY A 124 -1.91 21.71 -7.35
N ALA A 125 -1.06 22.73 -7.49
CA ALA A 125 -0.94 23.49 -8.74
C ALA A 125 -0.40 22.67 -9.92
N SER A 126 0.26 21.53 -9.69
CA SER A 126 0.74 20.66 -10.77
C SER A 126 -0.31 19.68 -11.29
N ALA A 127 -1.49 19.61 -10.67
CA ALA A 127 -2.54 18.67 -11.07
C ALA A 127 -3.18 19.05 -12.42
N SER A 128 -3.51 18.03 -13.21
CA SER A 128 -4.01 18.18 -14.59
C SER A 128 -5.45 18.68 -14.70
N SER A 129 -6.21 18.68 -13.59
CA SER A 129 -7.58 19.19 -13.56
C SER A 129 -7.89 19.92 -12.24
N PRO A 130 -8.88 20.84 -12.23
CA PRO A 130 -9.33 21.49 -11.00
C PRO A 130 -9.79 20.49 -9.92
N GLU A 131 -10.44 19.40 -10.33
CA GLU A 131 -10.90 18.35 -9.42
C GLU A 131 -9.72 17.60 -8.76
N LEU A 132 -8.72 17.20 -9.56
CA LEU A 132 -7.53 16.52 -9.04
C LEU A 132 -6.70 17.45 -8.16
N ARG A 133 -6.66 18.75 -8.48
CA ARG A 133 -6.05 19.77 -7.63
C ARG A 133 -6.72 19.82 -6.26
N GLU A 134 -8.04 19.91 -6.21
CA GLU A 134 -8.78 19.97 -4.94
C GLU A 134 -8.57 18.69 -4.12
N LYS A 135 -8.74 17.52 -4.75
CA LYS A 135 -8.55 16.21 -4.09
C LYS A 135 -7.13 16.01 -3.57
N SER A 136 -6.11 16.41 -4.32
CA SER A 136 -4.71 16.28 -3.89
C SER A 136 -4.38 17.21 -2.73
N ILE A 137 -4.92 18.44 -2.70
CA ILE A 137 -4.74 19.35 -1.55
C ILE A 137 -5.38 18.74 -0.30
N ILE A 138 -6.63 18.28 -0.39
CA ILE A 138 -7.33 17.64 0.73
C ILE A 138 -6.56 16.42 1.22
N SER A 139 -6.10 15.56 0.31
CA SER A 139 -5.32 14.38 0.66
C SER A 139 -4.03 14.74 1.40
N MET A 140 -3.27 15.74 0.93
CA MET A 140 -2.02 16.15 1.59
C MET A 140 -2.25 16.85 2.93
N GLN A 141 -3.35 17.59 3.08
CA GLN A 141 -3.75 18.15 4.36
C GLN A 141 -4.04 17.06 5.39
N PHE A 142 -4.82 16.04 5.03
CA PHE A 142 -5.09 14.91 5.92
C PHE A 142 -3.82 14.14 6.29
N THR A 143 -2.95 13.85 5.31
CA THR A 143 -1.66 13.21 5.58
C THR A 143 -0.85 14.04 6.57
N THR A 144 -0.68 15.34 6.33
CA THR A 144 0.12 16.22 7.19
C THR A 144 -0.46 16.32 8.61
N SER A 145 -1.78 16.47 8.75
CA SER A 145 -2.43 16.52 10.06
C SER A 145 -2.23 15.22 10.84
N ALA A 146 -2.35 14.06 10.20
CA ALA A 146 -2.10 12.78 10.86
C ALA A 146 -0.65 12.67 11.37
N PHE A 147 0.33 13.19 10.64
CA PHE A 147 1.72 13.26 11.12
C PHE A 147 1.88 14.18 12.33
N VAL A 148 1.21 15.33 12.34
CA VAL A 148 1.23 16.25 13.50
C VAL A 148 0.63 15.56 14.72
N ASP A 149 -0.52 14.89 14.58
CA ASP A 149 -1.16 14.16 15.68
C ASP A 149 -0.28 13.05 16.25
N VAL A 150 0.49 12.35 15.39
CA VAL A 150 1.46 11.31 15.83
C VAL A 150 2.64 11.91 16.58
N VAL A 151 3.09 13.11 16.20
CA VAL A 151 4.17 13.81 16.92
C VAL A 151 3.68 14.36 18.26
N ASP A 152 2.48 14.95 18.30
CA ASP A 152 1.91 15.58 19.49
C ASP A 152 1.38 14.58 20.52
N SER A 153 1.19 13.32 20.14
CA SER A 153 0.77 12.23 21.04
C SER A 153 1.92 11.54 21.78
N LYS A 154 3.17 11.99 21.58
CA LYS A 154 4.37 11.57 22.33
C LYS A 154 4.76 12.62 23.36
#